data_AF-A0A914VEC3-F1
#
_entry.id   AF-A0A914VEC3-F1
#
_cell.length_a   1.000
_cell.length_b   1.000
_cell.length_c   1.000
_cell.angle_alpha   90.00
_cell.angle_beta   90.00
_cell.angle_gamma   90.00
#
_symmetry.space_group_name_H-M   'P 1'
#
loop_
_entity.id
_entity.type
_entity.pdbx_description
1 polymer ?
#
loop_
_entity_poly.entity_id
_entity_poly.type
_entity_poly.pdbx_seq_one_letter_code
_entity_poly.pdbx_strand_id
1 'polypeptide(L)'
;MADHFGYPPGSLVATLRREKPMEVIHHHPVFVKDTSKYWYKPSISREDAINMLKDKPPGTFVVRDSNSFPGAFGLALKVASAPPGVQPKTADGTELVRHFLIEPSPKGVKLKGCNNEPVFGTLSALVYQHSITPLALPCKLLLPEYDPAASPEHLNAAQALLEQGAACNVTYVLSCDTESLTGPEAVRRCVAQAYYLLTQKQIIPVSVHFKVSSQGITVTDNSRKLFFRRHYPVHSVTFSGMDPDDRRWELPAPVPEGTQVVRSARIFGFVAKKLASRTDNACHIFAELEPEQPATAVVNFITKVMMGQAQQNQQRQQLNGK
;
A
#
# COMPACT_ATOMS: atom_id res chain seq x y z
N MET A 1 -43.04 -62.89 35.92
CA MET A 1 -42.32 -63.54 34.82
C MET A 1 -41.87 -62.42 33.90
N ALA A 2 -40.66 -61.88 34.08
CA ALA A 2 -39.43 -62.32 33.38
C ALA A 2 -39.63 -62.30 31.85
N ASP A 3 -38.83 -61.67 31.00
CA ASP A 3 -37.66 -60.79 31.10
C ASP A 3 -37.44 -60.23 29.67
N HIS A 4 -36.82 -59.04 29.55
CA HIS A 4 -35.80 -58.62 28.54
C HIS A 4 -35.86 -59.12 27.07
N PHE A 5 -35.57 -58.38 25.99
CA PHE A 5 -34.96 -57.10 25.57
C PHE A 5 -35.54 -56.86 24.13
N GLY A 6 -35.64 -55.68 23.51
CA GLY A 6 -34.84 -54.47 23.55
C GLY A 6 -35.52 -53.35 22.73
N TYR A 7 -35.18 -52.11 23.07
CA TYR A 7 -35.81 -50.87 22.59
C TYR A 7 -35.37 -50.44 21.16
N PRO A 8 -36.17 -49.58 20.49
CA PRO A 8 -36.01 -49.11 19.11
C PRO A 8 -35.20 -47.79 19.08
N PRO A 9 -35.01 -47.07 17.94
CA PRO A 9 -36.05 -46.15 17.45
C PRO A 9 -36.02 -45.83 15.94
N GLY A 10 -37.18 -45.86 15.28
CA GLY A 10 -37.40 -45.19 14.00
C GLY A 10 -38.20 -43.91 14.24
N SER A 11 -37.52 -42.78 14.48
CA SER A 11 -38.15 -41.46 14.54
C SER A 11 -37.40 -40.51 13.63
N LEU A 12 -38.14 -39.97 12.65
CA LEU A 12 -37.75 -38.92 11.73
C LEU A 12 -37.20 -37.71 12.50
N VAL A 13 -35.89 -37.49 12.42
CA VAL A 13 -35.27 -36.22 12.82
C VAL A 13 -35.16 -35.36 11.57
N ALA A 14 -36.02 -34.34 11.48
CA ALA A 14 -35.85 -33.24 10.56
C ALA A 14 -34.56 -32.49 10.93
N THR A 15 -33.52 -32.67 10.12
CA THR A 15 -32.28 -31.89 10.23
C THR A 15 -32.59 -30.43 9.86
N LEU A 16 -32.90 -29.61 10.86
CA LEU A 16 -32.85 -28.15 10.74
C LEU A 16 -31.40 -27.76 10.42
N ARG A 17 -31.10 -27.60 9.12
CA ARG A 17 -29.89 -26.92 8.67
C ARG A 17 -29.97 -25.48 9.18
N ARG A 18 -29.17 -25.21 10.21
CA ARG A 18 -28.89 -23.88 10.72
C ARG A 18 -28.22 -23.11 9.58
N GLU A 19 -28.99 -22.32 8.83
CA GLU A 19 -28.45 -21.39 7.85
C GLU A 19 -27.51 -20.44 8.59
N LYS A 20 -26.26 -20.37 8.11
CA LYS A 20 -25.29 -19.39 8.59
C LYS A 20 -25.87 -18.01 8.30
N PRO A 21 -25.91 -17.07 9.26
CA PRO A 21 -26.35 -15.71 8.96
C PRO A 21 -25.45 -15.17 7.86
N MET A 22 -26.09 -14.69 6.78
CA MET A 22 -25.39 -14.06 5.66
C MET A 22 -24.42 -13.02 6.22
N GLU A 23 -23.16 -13.17 5.88
CA GLU A 23 -22.12 -12.20 6.16
C GLU A 23 -22.58 -10.87 5.54
N VAL A 24 -22.99 -9.94 6.39
CA VAL A 24 -23.40 -8.61 5.96
C VAL A 24 -22.15 -7.95 5.40
N ILE A 25 -22.00 -7.99 4.07
CA ILE A 25 -20.90 -7.36 3.39
C ILE A 25 -21.05 -5.85 3.62
N HIS A 26 -20.29 -5.32 4.57
CA HIS A 26 -20.15 -3.89 4.82
C HIS A 26 -19.36 -3.23 3.68
N HIS A 27 -19.89 -3.27 2.45
CA HIS A 27 -19.44 -2.39 1.38
C HIS A 27 -19.93 -0.98 1.73
N HIS A 28 -19.08 -0.21 2.41
CA HIS A 28 -19.21 1.25 2.37
C HIS A 28 -19.23 1.66 0.88
N PRO A 29 -20.16 2.53 0.44
CA PRO A 29 -20.18 2.97 -0.94
C PRO A 29 -18.88 3.73 -1.24
N VAL A 30 -17.95 3.06 -1.91
CA VAL A 30 -16.71 3.67 -2.39
C VAL A 30 -17.08 4.62 -3.53
N PHE A 31 -16.89 5.92 -3.31
CA PHE A 31 -17.16 6.89 -4.36
C PHE A 31 -16.16 6.70 -5.50
N VAL A 32 -16.67 6.42 -6.70
CA VAL A 32 -15.85 6.18 -7.91
C VAL A 32 -14.94 7.36 -8.27
N LYS A 33 -15.27 8.56 -7.80
CA LYS A 33 -14.42 9.74 -7.94
C LYS A 33 -13.09 9.60 -7.17
N ASP A 34 -13.09 8.92 -6.02
CA ASP A 34 -11.92 8.76 -5.15
C ASP A 34 -10.91 7.73 -5.68
N THR A 35 -11.37 6.77 -6.48
CA THR A 35 -10.53 5.73 -7.09
C THR A 35 -10.10 6.06 -8.53
N SER A 36 -10.56 7.19 -9.08
CA SER A 36 -10.30 7.59 -10.48
C SER A 36 -8.83 7.60 -10.88
N LYS A 37 -7.93 7.98 -9.97
CA LYS A 37 -6.46 7.93 -10.19
C LYS A 37 -5.91 6.54 -10.53
N TYR A 38 -6.63 5.47 -10.18
CA TYR A 38 -6.22 4.09 -10.45
C TYR A 38 -6.68 3.62 -11.84
N TRP A 39 -7.90 3.97 -12.26
CA TRP A 39 -8.47 3.49 -13.52
C TRP A 39 -8.49 4.54 -14.65
N TYR A 40 -8.27 5.82 -14.37
CA TYR A 40 -8.18 6.89 -15.37
C TYR A 40 -6.73 7.34 -15.56
N LYS A 41 -6.16 7.05 -16.74
CA LYS A 41 -4.79 7.33 -17.13
C LYS A 41 -4.80 8.09 -18.47
N PRO A 42 -4.94 9.43 -18.48
CA PRO A 42 -5.19 10.18 -19.70
C PRO A 42 -4.06 10.04 -20.75
N SER A 43 -2.81 9.90 -20.31
CA SER A 43 -1.61 9.95 -21.17
C SER A 43 -1.13 8.62 -21.74
N ILE A 44 -1.71 7.47 -21.35
CA ILE A 44 -1.21 6.16 -21.79
C ILE A 44 -1.66 5.86 -23.22
N SER A 45 -0.84 5.12 -23.97
CA SER A 45 -1.20 4.67 -25.31
C SER A 45 -2.19 3.50 -25.29
N ARG A 46 -2.70 3.11 -26.46
CA ARG A 46 -3.53 1.92 -26.60
C ARG A 46 -2.72 0.66 -26.25
N GLU A 47 -1.48 0.63 -26.69
CA GLU A 47 -0.54 -0.46 -26.55
C GLU A 47 -0.15 -0.62 -25.07
N ASP A 48 0.06 0.48 -24.35
CA ASP A 48 0.29 0.47 -22.90
C ASP A 48 -0.90 -0.11 -22.15
N ALA A 49 -2.13 0.29 -22.53
CA ALA A 49 -3.35 -0.25 -21.93
C ALA A 49 -3.48 -1.77 -22.14
N ILE A 50 -3.10 -2.29 -23.31
CA ILE A 50 -3.06 -3.74 -23.56
C ILE A 50 -2.02 -4.41 -22.65
N ASN A 51 -0.81 -3.87 -22.58
CA ASN A 51 0.26 -4.42 -21.76
C ASN A 51 -0.07 -4.42 -20.26
N MET A 52 -0.79 -3.41 -19.78
CA MET A 52 -1.27 -3.34 -18.39
C MET A 52 -2.31 -4.42 -18.07
N LEU A 53 -3.12 -4.83 -19.05
CA LEU A 53 -4.31 -5.67 -18.83
C LEU A 53 -4.13 -7.13 -19.25
N LYS A 54 -3.17 -7.45 -20.14
CA LYS A 54 -3.04 -8.80 -20.73
C LYS A 54 -2.90 -9.92 -19.70
N ASP A 55 -2.23 -9.67 -18.58
CA ASP A 55 -2.00 -10.66 -17.51
C ASP A 55 -2.90 -10.46 -16.28
N LYS A 56 -3.98 -9.67 -16.43
CA LYS A 56 -4.92 -9.34 -15.35
C LYS A 56 -6.19 -10.20 -15.43
N PRO A 57 -6.95 -10.33 -14.33
CA PRO A 57 -8.21 -11.05 -14.35
C PRO A 57 -9.28 -10.34 -15.22
N PRO A 58 -10.24 -11.08 -15.79
CA PRO A 58 -11.39 -10.50 -16.50
C PRO A 58 -12.14 -9.47 -15.64
N GLY A 59 -12.59 -8.39 -16.28
CA GLY A 59 -13.23 -7.24 -15.60
C GLY A 59 -12.26 -6.12 -15.22
N THR A 60 -10.94 -6.38 -15.22
CA THR A 60 -9.94 -5.31 -15.03
C THR A 60 -9.96 -4.35 -16.21
N PHE A 61 -9.91 -3.04 -15.95
CA PHE A 61 -10.05 -2.02 -16.99
C PHE A 61 -9.17 -0.80 -16.75
N VAL A 62 -8.97 -0.01 -17.81
CA VAL A 62 -8.38 1.33 -17.75
C VAL A 62 -9.05 2.24 -18.77
N VAL A 63 -9.24 3.51 -18.40
CA VAL A 63 -9.76 4.58 -19.26
C VAL A 63 -8.64 5.57 -19.53
N ARG A 64 -8.53 6.00 -20.79
CA ARG A 64 -7.52 6.97 -21.26
C ARG A 64 -8.15 8.00 -22.19
N ASP A 65 -7.42 9.07 -22.51
CA ASP A 65 -7.85 9.97 -23.58
C ASP A 65 -7.74 9.27 -24.93
N SER A 66 -8.67 9.56 -25.83
CA SER A 66 -8.70 8.98 -27.15
C SER A 66 -7.75 9.72 -28.09
N ASN A 67 -6.75 9.00 -28.60
CA ASN A 67 -5.81 9.53 -29.60
C ASN A 67 -6.46 9.73 -30.98
N SER A 68 -7.52 8.96 -31.27
CA SER A 68 -8.19 8.97 -32.58
C SER A 68 -9.42 9.87 -32.64
N PHE A 69 -10.00 10.23 -31.48
CA PHE A 69 -11.19 11.07 -31.40
C PHE A 69 -10.99 12.14 -30.31
N PRO A 70 -10.61 13.38 -30.68
CA PRO A 70 -10.37 14.45 -29.73
C PRO A 70 -11.57 14.68 -28.80
N GLY A 71 -11.33 14.73 -27.50
CA GLY A 71 -12.37 14.93 -26.47
C GLY A 71 -13.18 13.69 -26.10
N ALA A 72 -12.90 12.53 -26.71
CA ALA A 72 -13.48 11.25 -26.32
C ALA A 72 -12.52 10.42 -25.45
N PHE A 73 -13.03 9.37 -24.81
CA PHE A 73 -12.23 8.48 -23.96
C PHE A 73 -12.16 7.07 -24.53
N GLY A 74 -11.00 6.43 -24.45
CA GLY A 74 -10.83 5.01 -24.73
C GLY A 74 -10.94 4.19 -23.46
N LEU A 75 -11.88 3.24 -23.41
CA LEU A 75 -12.00 2.23 -22.35
C LEU A 75 -11.38 0.92 -22.85
N ALA A 76 -10.33 0.44 -22.17
CA ALA A 76 -9.77 -0.89 -22.39
C ALA A 76 -10.22 -1.82 -21.25
N LEU A 77 -10.72 -3.02 -21.59
CA LEU A 77 -11.30 -3.99 -20.66
C LEU A 77 -10.76 -5.39 -20.94
N LYS A 78 -10.22 -6.05 -19.91
CA LYS A 78 -9.86 -7.47 -19.97
C LYS A 78 -11.11 -8.35 -19.92
N VAL A 79 -11.23 -9.29 -20.84
CA VAL A 79 -12.34 -10.27 -20.90
C VAL A 79 -11.85 -11.70 -20.71
N ALA A 80 -12.78 -12.60 -20.36
CA ALA A 80 -12.48 -14.00 -20.09
C ALA A 80 -12.29 -14.84 -21.37
N SER A 81 -12.98 -14.48 -22.45
CA SER A 81 -12.98 -15.24 -23.69
C SER A 81 -12.86 -14.33 -24.92
N ALA A 82 -12.16 -14.81 -25.94
CA ALA A 82 -12.18 -14.18 -27.25
C ALA A 82 -13.60 -14.28 -27.86
N PRO A 83 -14.02 -13.33 -28.70
CA PRO A 83 -15.32 -13.34 -29.35
C PRO A 83 -15.43 -14.51 -30.34
N PRO A 84 -16.67 -14.97 -30.61
CA PRO A 84 -16.89 -16.07 -31.55
C PRO A 84 -16.32 -15.72 -32.93
N GLY A 85 -15.42 -16.56 -33.46
CA GLY A 85 -14.87 -16.44 -34.81
C GLY A 85 -13.44 -15.89 -34.93
N VAL A 86 -12.80 -15.48 -33.83
CA VAL A 86 -11.36 -15.14 -33.82
C VAL A 86 -10.59 -16.35 -33.32
N GLN A 87 -9.84 -17.02 -34.21
CA GLN A 87 -8.87 -18.04 -33.77
C GLN A 87 -7.73 -17.35 -33.03
N PRO A 88 -7.30 -17.86 -31.86
CA PRO A 88 -6.20 -17.30 -31.11
C PRO A 88 -4.91 -17.39 -31.93
N LYS A 89 -4.46 -16.26 -32.47
CA LYS A 89 -3.25 -16.19 -33.31
C LYS A 89 -1.97 -16.15 -32.48
N THR A 90 -2.06 -15.85 -31.18
CA THR A 90 -0.91 -15.67 -30.27
C THR A 90 -1.31 -16.05 -28.85
N ALA A 91 -0.50 -16.87 -28.16
CA ALA A 91 -0.76 -17.32 -26.79
C ALA A 91 -0.60 -16.23 -25.71
N ASP A 92 -0.23 -15.00 -26.09
CA ASP A 92 0.19 -13.93 -25.18
C ASP A 92 -0.96 -13.15 -24.51
N GLY A 93 -2.22 -13.60 -24.63
CA GLY A 93 -3.37 -13.04 -23.90
C GLY A 93 -3.81 -11.63 -24.29
N THR A 94 -3.16 -11.01 -25.29
CA THR A 94 -3.43 -9.65 -25.79
C THR A 94 -4.79 -9.52 -26.48
N GLU A 95 -5.27 -10.59 -27.10
CA GLU A 95 -6.57 -10.68 -27.78
C GLU A 95 -7.80 -10.60 -26.84
N LEU A 96 -7.54 -10.74 -25.53
CA LEU A 96 -8.54 -10.65 -24.48
C LEU A 96 -8.71 -9.22 -23.95
N VAL A 97 -8.11 -8.21 -24.58
CA VAL A 97 -8.31 -6.80 -24.22
C VAL A 97 -9.25 -6.13 -25.24
N ARG A 98 -10.49 -5.89 -24.82
CA ARG A 98 -11.52 -5.20 -25.62
C ARG A 98 -11.37 -3.69 -25.46
N HIS A 99 -11.59 -2.97 -26.55
CA HIS A 99 -11.52 -1.51 -26.57
C HIS A 99 -12.89 -0.95 -26.94
N PHE A 100 -13.34 0.02 -26.16
CA PHE A 100 -14.59 0.73 -26.37
C PHE A 100 -14.31 2.23 -26.41
N LEU A 101 -15.14 2.96 -27.13
CA LEU A 101 -15.03 4.41 -27.25
C LEU A 101 -16.19 5.04 -26.49
N ILE A 102 -15.86 5.92 -25.55
CA ILE A 102 -16.83 6.72 -24.80
C ILE A 102 -16.84 8.12 -25.41
N GLU A 103 -17.98 8.51 -25.97
CA GLU A 103 -18.14 9.81 -26.61
C GLU A 103 -18.80 10.81 -25.66
N PRO A 104 -18.36 12.08 -25.68
CA PRO A 104 -19.07 13.15 -25.02
C PRO A 104 -20.40 13.41 -25.73
N SER A 105 -21.40 13.82 -24.95
CA SER A 105 -22.72 14.23 -25.41
C SER A 105 -23.17 15.47 -24.62
N PRO A 106 -24.15 16.23 -25.10
CA PRO A 106 -24.67 17.39 -24.36
C PRO A 106 -25.19 17.07 -22.96
N LYS A 107 -25.57 15.81 -22.69
CA LYS A 107 -26.10 15.35 -21.42
C LYS A 107 -25.10 14.54 -20.57
N GLY A 108 -23.84 14.44 -21.01
CA GLY A 108 -22.79 13.67 -20.33
C GLY A 108 -21.99 12.79 -21.28
N VAL A 109 -21.86 11.50 -21.03
CA VAL A 109 -21.06 10.54 -21.83
C VAL A 109 -21.84 9.26 -22.15
N LYS A 110 -21.46 8.57 -23.23
CA LYS A 110 -22.07 7.28 -23.63
C LYS A 110 -21.08 6.40 -24.41
N LEU A 111 -21.26 5.09 -24.41
CA LEU A 111 -20.52 4.21 -25.32
C LEU A 111 -20.98 4.33 -26.78
N LYS A 112 -20.02 4.51 -27.68
CA LYS A 112 -20.26 4.59 -29.12
C LYS A 112 -20.69 3.23 -29.68
N GLY A 113 -21.71 3.24 -30.54
CA GLY A 113 -22.21 2.04 -31.22
C GLY A 113 -23.12 1.16 -30.35
N CYS A 114 -23.41 1.57 -29.11
CA CYS A 114 -24.25 0.85 -28.18
C CYS A 114 -25.59 1.60 -27.98
N ASN A 115 -26.53 1.43 -28.91
CA ASN A 115 -27.79 2.19 -28.92
C ASN A 115 -28.72 1.91 -27.73
N ASN A 116 -28.53 0.78 -27.05
CA ASN A 116 -29.32 0.40 -25.87
C ASN A 116 -28.75 0.98 -24.56
N GLU A 117 -27.67 1.75 -24.63
CA GLU A 117 -26.99 2.27 -23.45
C GLU A 117 -27.51 3.66 -23.06
N PRO A 118 -27.80 3.91 -21.77
CA PRO A 118 -28.20 5.23 -21.31
C PRO A 118 -27.05 6.25 -21.40
N VAL A 119 -27.40 7.53 -21.47
CA VAL A 119 -26.42 8.61 -21.33
C VAL A 119 -26.14 8.85 -19.85
N PHE A 120 -24.87 8.83 -19.47
CA PHE A 120 -24.43 9.03 -18.09
C PHE A 120 -23.94 10.45 -17.87
N GLY A 121 -24.32 11.09 -16.76
CA GLY A 121 -23.96 12.49 -16.51
C GLY A 121 -22.45 12.77 -16.41
N THR A 122 -21.62 11.77 -16.06
CA THR A 122 -20.16 11.89 -15.98
C THR A 122 -19.48 10.56 -16.31
N LEU A 123 -18.17 10.60 -16.63
CA LEU A 123 -17.35 9.41 -16.82
C LEU A 123 -17.37 8.49 -15.58
N SER A 124 -17.28 9.06 -14.38
CA SER A 124 -17.37 8.30 -13.13
C SER A 124 -18.73 7.62 -12.95
N ALA A 125 -19.83 8.26 -13.38
CA ALA A 125 -21.16 7.66 -13.30
C ALA A 125 -21.30 6.46 -14.26
N LEU A 126 -20.75 6.56 -15.47
CA LEU A 126 -20.65 5.44 -16.42
C LEU A 126 -19.88 4.29 -15.76
N VAL A 127 -18.66 4.55 -15.30
CA VAL A 127 -17.79 3.53 -14.70
C VAL A 127 -18.44 2.87 -13.49
N TYR A 128 -19.11 3.64 -12.62
CA TYR A 128 -19.84 3.10 -11.48
C TYR A 128 -21.01 2.20 -11.89
N GLN A 129 -21.83 2.64 -12.85
CA GLN A 129 -22.94 1.81 -13.30
C GLN A 129 -22.43 0.50 -13.91
N HIS A 130 -21.36 0.57 -14.70
CA HIS A 130 -20.77 -0.59 -15.34
C HIS A 130 -20.05 -1.54 -14.36
N SER A 131 -19.72 -1.10 -13.14
CA SER A 131 -19.23 -1.99 -12.08
C SER A 131 -20.34 -2.77 -11.38
N ILE A 132 -21.54 -2.20 -11.30
CA ILE A 132 -22.73 -2.88 -10.75
C ILE A 132 -23.34 -3.83 -11.78
N THR A 133 -23.49 -3.36 -13.02
CA THR A 133 -24.15 -4.08 -14.13
C THR A 133 -23.34 -3.95 -15.42
N PRO A 134 -23.10 -5.03 -16.18
CA PRO A 134 -22.25 -4.97 -17.37
C PRO A 134 -22.82 -4.07 -18.49
N LEU A 135 -24.15 -4.02 -18.62
CA LEU A 135 -24.87 -3.33 -19.72
C LEU A 135 -24.35 -3.77 -21.09
N ALA A 136 -23.85 -2.85 -21.92
CA ALA A 136 -23.32 -3.16 -23.25
C ALA A 136 -21.90 -3.77 -23.22
N LEU A 137 -21.24 -3.81 -22.06
CA LEU A 137 -19.92 -4.42 -21.91
C LEU A 137 -20.03 -5.94 -21.75
N PRO A 138 -19.02 -6.71 -22.20
CA PRO A 138 -19.00 -8.17 -22.12
C PRO A 138 -18.93 -8.70 -20.67
N CYS A 139 -18.47 -7.89 -19.73
CA CYS A 139 -18.48 -8.19 -18.29
C CYS A 139 -18.51 -6.90 -17.47
N LYS A 140 -18.75 -7.03 -16.16
CA LYS A 140 -18.73 -5.90 -15.23
C LYS A 140 -17.32 -5.34 -15.09
N LEU A 141 -17.22 -4.05 -14.88
CA LEU A 141 -15.96 -3.39 -14.53
C LEU A 141 -15.61 -3.68 -13.07
N LEU A 142 -14.40 -4.16 -12.82
CA LEU A 142 -13.89 -4.31 -11.47
C LEU A 142 -13.21 -3.01 -11.07
N LEU A 143 -13.85 -2.25 -10.17
CA LEU A 143 -13.28 -1.02 -9.65
C LEU A 143 -11.99 -1.35 -8.89
N PRO A 144 -10.83 -0.81 -9.32
CA PRO A 144 -9.60 -1.03 -8.60
C PRO A 144 -9.61 -0.28 -7.27
N GLU A 145 -9.29 -0.98 -6.19
CA GLU A 145 -8.91 -0.38 -4.90
C GLU A 145 -7.46 0.14 -4.92
N TYR A 146 -6.66 -0.26 -5.92
CA TYR A 146 -5.22 0.00 -6.04
C TYR A 146 -4.79 0.17 -7.51
N ASP A 147 -3.64 0.76 -7.80
CA ASP A 147 -3.18 1.01 -9.17
C ASP A 147 -2.99 -0.30 -9.97
N PRO A 148 -3.73 -0.53 -11.07
CA PRO A 148 -3.61 -1.73 -11.89
C PRO A 148 -2.23 -1.87 -12.57
N ALA A 149 -1.44 -0.79 -12.66
CA ALA A 149 -0.06 -0.84 -13.13
C ALA A 149 0.91 -1.53 -12.14
N ALA A 150 0.53 -1.72 -10.87
CA ALA A 150 1.31 -2.50 -9.92
C ALA A 150 1.13 -4.00 -10.18
N SER A 151 2.22 -4.77 -10.22
CA SER A 151 2.19 -6.22 -10.37
C SER A 151 1.59 -6.89 -9.12
N PRO A 152 0.82 -7.99 -9.28
CA PRO A 152 0.12 -8.65 -8.17
C PRO A 152 1.05 -9.18 -7.07
N GLU A 153 2.30 -9.52 -7.38
CA GLU A 153 3.30 -9.97 -6.39
C GLU A 153 3.71 -8.86 -5.41
N HIS A 154 3.77 -7.61 -5.87
CA HIS A 154 4.10 -6.46 -5.01
C HIS A 154 2.94 -6.10 -4.07
N LEU A 155 1.69 -6.46 -4.41
CA LEU A 155 0.50 -6.15 -3.63
C LEU A 155 0.40 -7.04 -2.38
N ASN A 156 0.61 -8.35 -2.52
CA ASN A 156 0.61 -9.29 -1.38
C ASN A 156 1.74 -8.99 -0.41
N ALA A 157 2.93 -8.67 -0.91
CA ALA A 157 4.06 -8.29 -0.07
C ALA A 157 3.82 -6.95 0.64
N ALA A 158 3.28 -5.93 -0.04
CA ALA A 158 2.99 -4.64 0.59
C ALA A 158 1.89 -4.73 1.65
N GLN A 159 0.81 -5.46 1.39
CA GLN A 159 -0.25 -5.71 2.37
C GLN A 159 0.26 -6.55 3.55
N ALA A 160 1.00 -7.63 3.30
CA ALA A 160 1.63 -8.41 4.36
C ALA A 160 2.64 -7.58 5.18
N LEU A 161 3.41 -6.70 4.54
CA LEU A 161 4.32 -5.77 5.23
C LEU A 161 3.54 -4.73 6.06
N LEU A 162 2.40 -4.24 5.58
CA LEU A 162 1.52 -3.35 6.34
C LEU A 162 0.90 -4.05 7.57
N GLU A 163 0.52 -5.31 7.42
CA GLU A 163 -0.10 -6.12 8.49
C GLU A 163 0.92 -6.65 9.51
N GLN A 164 2.02 -7.27 9.05
CA GLN A 164 3.03 -7.90 9.90
C GLN A 164 4.12 -6.93 10.36
N GLY A 165 4.30 -5.83 9.62
CA GLY A 165 5.38 -4.88 9.77
C GLY A 165 6.66 -5.31 9.04
N ALA A 166 7.39 -4.35 8.50
CA ALA A 166 8.72 -4.56 7.94
C ALA A 166 9.75 -4.54 9.09
N ALA A 167 10.75 -5.43 9.04
CA ALA A 167 11.83 -5.42 10.01
C ALA A 167 13.19 -5.60 9.34
N CYS A 168 14.18 -4.82 9.78
CA CYS A 168 15.52 -4.78 9.23
C CYS A 168 16.54 -4.62 10.35
N ASN A 169 17.82 -4.90 10.08
CA ASN A 169 18.89 -4.49 10.98
C ASN A 169 19.51 -3.18 10.50
N VAL A 170 19.72 -2.26 11.43
CA VAL A 170 20.35 -0.95 11.17
C VAL A 170 21.32 -0.64 12.28
N THR A 171 22.23 0.31 12.03
CA THR A 171 23.13 0.82 13.08
C THR A 171 22.43 1.96 13.81
N TYR A 172 22.18 1.81 15.11
CA TYR A 172 21.75 2.92 15.96
C TYR A 172 22.96 3.76 16.34
N VAL A 173 22.88 5.05 16.07
CA VAL A 173 23.98 6.00 16.30
C VAL A 173 23.74 6.80 17.58
N LEU A 174 22.65 7.57 17.61
CA LEU A 174 22.36 8.50 18.69
C LEU A 174 20.86 8.80 18.76
N SER A 175 20.41 9.14 19.97
CA SER A 175 19.16 9.84 20.21
C SER A 175 19.50 11.16 20.88
N CYS A 176 18.97 12.26 20.36
CA CYS A 176 19.16 13.58 20.94
C CYS A 176 17.81 14.27 21.15
N ASP A 177 17.76 15.13 22.17
CA ASP A 177 16.61 15.98 22.42
C ASP A 177 16.68 17.18 21.49
N THR A 178 15.62 17.39 20.71
CA THR A 178 15.52 18.48 19.75
C THR A 178 14.54 19.55 20.21
N GLU A 179 13.95 19.43 21.40
CA GLU A 179 13.02 20.40 21.98
C GLU A 179 11.89 20.71 20.98
N SER A 180 11.70 21.95 20.57
CA SER A 180 10.72 22.38 19.57
C SER A 180 11.14 22.15 18.12
N LEU A 181 12.40 21.77 17.86
CA LEU A 181 12.92 21.55 16.52
C LEU A 181 12.38 20.24 15.93
N THR A 182 11.89 20.31 14.70
CA THR A 182 11.23 19.20 13.99
C THR A 182 11.73 19.09 12.54
N GLY A 183 11.25 18.06 11.83
CA GLY A 183 11.49 17.93 10.40
C GLY A 183 12.94 17.62 10.03
N PRO A 184 13.36 18.01 8.80
CA PRO A 184 14.73 17.79 8.31
C PRO A 184 15.79 18.45 9.19
N GLU A 185 15.48 19.61 9.80
CA GLU A 185 16.45 20.36 10.59
C GLU A 185 16.77 19.69 11.93
N ALA A 186 15.80 19.00 12.53
CA ALA A 186 16.03 18.15 13.68
C ALA A 186 17.01 17.01 13.36
N VAL A 187 16.85 16.38 12.19
CA VAL A 187 17.77 15.34 11.70
C VAL A 187 19.16 15.93 11.48
N ARG A 188 19.26 17.05 10.76
CA ARG A 188 20.53 17.73 10.48
C ARG A 188 21.34 18.01 11.75
N ARG A 189 20.68 18.59 12.76
CA ARG A 189 21.27 18.91 14.07
C ARG A 189 21.72 17.64 14.79
N CYS A 190 20.88 16.61 14.83
CA CYS A 190 21.20 15.38 15.56
C CYS A 190 22.38 14.62 14.94
N VAL A 191 22.45 14.60 13.60
CA VAL A 191 23.60 14.02 12.88
C VAL A 191 24.88 14.80 13.17
N ALA A 192 24.84 16.14 13.15
CA ALA A 192 26.00 16.97 13.50
C ALA A 192 26.50 16.68 14.94
N GLN A 193 25.55 16.56 15.89
CA GLN A 193 25.85 16.20 17.27
C GLN A 193 26.46 14.80 17.38
N ALA A 194 25.96 13.83 16.61
CA ALA A 194 26.51 12.48 16.58
C ALA A 194 27.98 12.47 16.16
N TYR A 195 28.34 13.17 15.09
CA TYR A 195 29.75 13.29 14.67
C TYR A 195 30.62 13.92 15.75
N TYR A 196 30.16 15.00 16.38
CA TYR A 196 30.88 15.63 17.48
C TYR A 196 31.15 14.63 18.62
N LEU A 197 30.13 13.91 19.09
CA LEU A 197 30.28 12.95 20.18
C LEU A 197 31.15 11.73 19.83
N LEU A 198 31.18 11.32 18.55
CA LEU A 198 32.08 10.27 18.08
C LEU A 198 33.53 10.69 18.14
N THR A 199 33.86 11.92 17.71
CA THR A 199 35.24 12.43 17.81
C THR A 199 35.73 12.45 19.26
N GLN A 200 34.82 12.68 20.20
CA GLN A 200 35.07 12.63 21.64
C GLN A 200 35.00 11.21 22.24
N LYS A 201 34.74 10.17 21.42
CA LYS A 201 34.54 8.77 21.84
C LYS A 201 33.49 8.58 22.93
N GLN A 202 32.48 9.44 22.98
CA GLN A 202 31.43 9.41 24.02
C GLN A 202 30.24 8.53 23.64
N ILE A 203 30.11 8.16 22.37
CA ILE A 203 29.03 7.29 21.90
C ILE A 203 29.61 6.10 21.13
N ILE A 204 28.99 4.94 21.32
CA ILE A 204 29.33 3.70 20.63
C ILE A 204 28.08 3.25 19.87
N PRO A 205 28.12 3.26 18.53
CA PRO A 205 27.01 2.76 17.72
C PRO A 205 26.79 1.27 17.97
N VAL A 206 25.53 0.84 17.93
CA VAL A 206 25.14 -0.56 18.14
C VAL A 206 24.25 -1.05 17.02
N SER A 207 24.35 -2.33 16.66
CA SER A 207 23.42 -2.96 15.73
C SER A 207 22.09 -3.19 16.43
N VAL A 208 21.01 -2.70 15.81
CA VAL A 208 19.65 -2.82 16.34
C VAL A 208 18.73 -3.46 15.32
N HIS A 209 17.80 -4.28 15.82
CA HIS A 209 16.66 -4.74 15.06
C HIS A 209 15.57 -3.66 15.04
N PHE A 210 15.26 -3.17 13.85
CA PHE A 210 14.37 -2.06 13.59
C PHE A 210 13.12 -2.55 12.87
N LYS A 211 11.98 -2.49 13.55
CA LYS A 211 10.69 -2.93 13.04
C LYS A 211 9.73 -1.75 12.90
N VAL A 212 9.09 -1.62 11.75
CA VAL A 212 8.04 -0.64 11.48
C VAL A 212 6.74 -1.39 11.23
N SER A 213 5.66 -0.98 11.89
CA SER A 213 4.34 -1.61 11.76
C SER A 213 3.24 -0.56 11.88
N SER A 214 1.98 -0.93 11.63
CA SER A 214 0.82 -0.08 11.86
C SER A 214 0.69 0.47 13.28
N GLN A 215 1.31 -0.17 14.28
CA GLN A 215 1.35 0.30 15.67
C GLN A 215 2.43 1.36 15.92
N GLY A 216 3.47 1.42 15.08
CA GLY A 216 4.60 2.32 15.23
C GLY A 216 5.95 1.65 14.97
N ILE A 217 7.01 2.29 15.47
CA ILE A 217 8.40 1.88 15.30
C ILE A 217 8.88 1.17 16.56
N THR A 218 9.52 0.03 16.41
CA THR A 218 10.14 -0.72 17.50
C THR A 218 11.62 -0.90 17.20
N VAL A 219 12.46 -0.52 18.15
CA VAL A 219 13.91 -0.65 18.08
C VAL A 219 14.36 -1.57 19.20
N THR A 220 15.08 -2.65 18.87
CA THR A 220 15.60 -3.63 19.83
C THR A 220 17.11 -3.70 19.68
N ASP A 221 17.86 -3.51 20.75
CA ASP A 221 19.31 -3.63 20.71
C ASP A 221 19.71 -5.11 20.69
N ASN A 222 20.36 -5.55 19.61
CA ASN A 222 20.76 -6.94 19.46
C ASN A 222 21.84 -7.33 20.48
N SER A 223 22.65 -6.35 20.90
CA SER A 223 23.73 -6.52 21.87
C SER A 223 23.30 -6.26 23.32
N ARG A 224 22.09 -5.72 23.53
CA ARG A 224 21.53 -5.33 24.84
C ARG A 224 22.47 -4.43 25.65
N LYS A 225 23.24 -3.56 24.99
CA LYS A 225 24.23 -2.68 25.62
C LYS A 225 23.64 -1.33 26.03
N LEU A 226 22.79 -0.73 25.18
CA LEU A 226 22.25 0.61 25.42
C LEU A 226 20.81 0.58 25.96
N PHE A 227 19.99 -0.33 25.46
CA PHE A 227 18.60 -0.51 25.90
C PHE A 227 18.11 -1.90 25.50
N PHE A 228 17.10 -2.46 26.16
CA PHE A 228 16.53 -3.74 25.73
C PHE A 228 15.65 -3.57 24.49
N ARG A 229 14.64 -2.69 24.58
CA ARG A 229 13.67 -2.42 23.51
C ARG A 229 13.02 -1.06 23.74
N ARG A 230 12.82 -0.29 22.66
CA ARG A 230 12.05 0.96 22.65
C ARG A 230 10.95 0.89 21.62
N HIS A 231 9.76 1.32 21.98
CA HIS A 231 8.62 1.41 21.08
C HIS A 231 8.14 2.85 20.99
N TYR A 232 8.03 3.36 19.77
CA TYR A 232 7.53 4.68 19.45
C TYR A 232 6.19 4.51 18.73
N PRO A 233 5.07 4.80 19.40
CA PRO A 233 3.76 4.72 18.79
C PRO A 233 3.69 5.57 17.52
N VAL A 234 3.01 5.11 16.48
CA VAL A 234 2.91 5.83 15.20
C VAL A 234 2.44 7.29 15.33
N HIS A 235 1.53 7.59 16.27
CA HIS A 235 1.04 8.95 16.53
C HIS A 235 2.07 9.88 17.20
N SER A 236 3.14 9.31 17.76
CA SER A 236 4.24 10.06 18.36
C SER A 236 5.27 10.49 17.32
N VAL A 237 5.43 9.71 16.25
CA VAL A 237 6.35 10.03 15.15
C VAL A 237 5.80 11.20 14.36
N THR A 238 6.59 12.25 14.20
CA THR A 238 6.18 13.49 13.50
C THR A 238 6.88 13.65 12.16
N PHE A 239 8.05 13.05 11.99
CA PHE A 239 8.83 13.14 10.77
C PHE A 239 9.76 11.93 10.62
N SER A 240 10.02 11.51 9.39
CA SER A 240 11.09 10.56 9.05
C SER A 240 11.74 10.99 7.74
N GLY A 241 13.07 10.98 7.69
CA GLY A 241 13.81 11.47 6.52
C GLY A 241 15.27 11.03 6.50
N MET A 242 15.90 11.21 5.35
CA MET A 242 17.35 11.09 5.17
C MET A 242 18.07 12.29 5.79
N ASP A 243 19.37 12.17 6.05
CA ASP A 243 20.20 13.32 6.39
C ASP A 243 20.18 14.36 5.25
N PRO A 244 19.77 15.62 5.50
CA PRO A 244 19.66 16.64 4.45
C PRO A 244 20.99 17.02 3.81
N ASP A 245 22.10 16.85 4.53
CA ASP A 245 23.45 17.11 4.04
C ASP A 245 24.10 15.90 3.35
N ASP A 246 23.35 14.81 3.23
CA ASP A 246 23.80 13.58 2.59
C ASP A 246 25.13 13.05 3.19
N ARG A 247 25.37 13.29 4.49
CA ARG A 247 26.55 12.78 5.18
C ARG A 247 26.49 11.25 5.24
N ARG A 248 27.67 10.63 5.31
CA ARG A 248 27.82 9.17 5.24
C ARG A 248 28.45 8.64 6.51
N TRP A 249 27.84 7.60 7.02
CA TRP A 249 28.36 6.88 8.17
C TRP A 249 29.45 5.92 7.71
N GLU A 250 30.67 6.14 8.18
CA GLU A 250 31.80 5.25 7.95
C GLU A 250 31.96 4.31 9.15
N LEU A 251 31.84 3.01 8.91
CA LEU A 251 32.04 2.01 9.97
C LEU A 251 33.55 1.85 10.25
N PRO A 252 33.98 1.85 11.53
CA PRO A 252 35.37 1.56 11.87
C PRO A 252 35.75 0.12 11.50
N ALA A 253 36.81 -0.05 10.70
CA ALA A 253 37.39 -1.36 10.35
C ALA A 253 38.03 -2.05 11.58
N PRO A 254 38.15 -3.41 11.62
CA PRO A 254 38.07 -4.34 10.50
C PRO A 254 36.76 -5.12 10.45
N VAL A 255 36.14 -5.15 9.26
CA VAL A 255 35.05 -6.08 8.94
C VAL A 255 35.67 -7.46 8.67
N PRO A 256 35.20 -8.55 9.30
CA PRO A 256 35.65 -9.91 8.98
C PRO A 256 35.43 -10.23 7.50
N GLU A 257 36.43 -10.83 6.85
CA GLU A 257 36.37 -11.28 5.45
C GLU A 257 35.09 -12.11 5.21
N GLY A 258 34.31 -11.71 4.20
CA GLY A 258 33.06 -12.38 3.81
C GLY A 258 31.77 -11.65 4.20
N THR A 259 31.83 -10.59 5.02
CA THR A 259 30.63 -9.80 5.37
C THR A 259 30.45 -8.62 4.41
N GLN A 260 29.39 -8.63 3.58
CA GLN A 260 29.01 -7.49 2.74
C GLN A 260 28.44 -6.36 3.60
N VAL A 261 29.31 -5.53 4.17
CA VAL A 261 28.91 -4.37 4.98
C VAL A 261 29.03 -3.10 4.17
N VAL A 262 28.04 -2.22 4.27
CA VAL A 262 28.05 -0.93 3.59
C VAL A 262 29.16 -0.05 4.17
N ARG A 263 30.23 0.17 3.39
CA ARG A 263 31.41 0.96 3.83
C ARG A 263 31.10 2.45 4.02
N SER A 264 30.13 2.96 3.27
CA SER A 264 29.66 4.35 3.30
C SER A 264 28.14 4.31 3.44
N ALA A 265 27.67 4.18 4.68
CA ALA A 265 26.26 3.94 4.97
C ALA A 265 25.48 5.26 4.93
N ARG A 266 24.32 5.23 4.28
CA ARG A 266 23.41 6.38 4.29
C ARG A 266 22.79 6.55 5.67
N ILE A 267 22.68 7.81 6.10
CA ILE A 267 22.14 8.18 7.40
C ILE A 267 20.68 8.59 7.23
N PHE A 268 19.84 8.09 8.12
CA PHE A 268 18.44 8.47 8.20
C PHE A 268 18.02 8.62 9.66
N GLY A 269 16.91 9.31 9.87
CA GLY A 269 16.37 9.47 11.21
C GLY A 269 14.88 9.71 11.20
N PHE A 270 14.30 9.60 12.40
CA PHE A 270 12.94 10.01 12.64
C PHE A 270 12.86 10.89 13.88
N VAL A 271 11.85 11.75 13.91
CA VAL A 271 11.54 12.64 15.02
C VAL A 271 10.27 12.11 15.67
N ALA A 272 10.29 11.97 16.99
CA ALA A 272 9.14 11.55 17.77
C ALA A 272 8.92 12.46 18.97
N LYS A 273 7.66 12.69 19.33
CA LYS A 273 7.28 13.40 20.55
C LYS A 273 7.60 12.53 21.77
N LYS A 274 8.17 13.14 22.81
CA LYS A 274 8.36 12.45 24.08
C LYS A 274 7.02 12.19 24.75
N LEU A 275 6.87 10.99 25.34
CA LEU A 275 5.67 10.66 26.11
C LEU A 275 5.51 11.53 27.37
N ALA A 276 6.63 12.00 27.94
CA ALA A 276 6.65 12.77 29.18
C ALA A 276 6.42 14.28 28.99
N SER A 277 6.54 14.80 27.77
CA SER A 277 6.45 16.25 27.49
C SER A 277 5.71 16.49 26.19
N ARG A 278 4.72 17.39 26.21
CA ARG A 278 3.89 17.71 25.03
C ARG A 278 4.61 18.55 23.98
N THR A 279 5.68 19.25 24.36
CA THR A 279 6.41 20.18 23.49
C THR A 279 7.74 19.62 23.01
N ASP A 280 8.28 18.60 23.68
CA ASP A 280 9.64 18.16 23.41
C ASP A 280 9.67 17.01 22.42
N ASN A 281 10.48 17.20 21.40
CA ASN A 281 10.79 16.20 20.39
C ASN A 281 12.14 15.57 20.69
N ALA A 282 12.26 14.29 20.33
CA ALA A 282 13.52 13.57 20.28
C ALA A 282 13.76 13.13 18.83
N CYS A 283 14.99 13.28 18.37
CA CYS A 283 15.43 12.78 17.08
C CYS A 283 16.32 11.55 17.28
N HIS A 284 16.05 10.50 16.50
CA HIS A 284 16.75 9.24 16.56
C HIS A 284 17.45 9.00 15.22
N ILE A 285 18.76 8.81 15.26
CA ILE A 285 19.62 8.68 14.08
C ILE A 285 20.10 7.24 13.93
N PHE A 286 20.01 6.77 12.69
CA PHE A 286 20.38 5.44 12.27
C PHE A 286 21.21 5.50 10.99
N ALA A 287 22.00 4.46 10.76
CA ALA A 287 22.72 4.26 9.52
C ALA A 287 22.41 2.89 8.92
N GLU A 288 22.43 2.83 7.60
CA GLU A 288 22.30 1.59 6.82
C GLU A 288 23.33 0.54 7.29
N LEU A 289 22.91 -0.72 7.37
CA LEU A 289 23.77 -1.84 7.75
C LEU A 289 23.79 -2.91 6.65
N GLU A 290 22.61 -3.23 6.11
CA GLU A 290 22.43 -4.26 5.09
C GLU A 290 22.14 -3.61 3.72
N PRO A 291 22.90 -3.94 2.65
CA PRO A 291 22.74 -3.33 1.33
C PRO A 291 21.40 -3.66 0.66
N GLU A 292 20.81 -4.81 1.00
CA GLU A 292 19.49 -5.23 0.52
C GLU A 292 18.35 -4.41 1.15
N GLN A 293 18.62 -3.71 2.24
CA GLN A 293 17.65 -2.94 3.02
C GLN A 293 18.10 -1.48 3.14
N PRO A 294 18.09 -0.72 2.02
CA PRO A 294 18.63 0.63 2.01
C PRO A 294 17.83 1.58 2.89
N ALA A 295 18.50 2.57 3.47
CA ALA A 295 17.88 3.58 4.34
C ALA A 295 16.66 4.27 3.70
N THR A 296 16.70 4.49 2.38
CA THR A 296 15.59 5.08 1.62
C THR A 296 14.33 4.22 1.64
N ALA A 297 14.46 2.89 1.58
CA ALA A 297 13.32 1.97 1.65
C ALA A 297 12.67 2.03 3.04
N VAL A 298 13.49 2.08 4.10
CA VAL A 298 13.02 2.20 5.49
C VAL A 298 12.24 3.51 5.68
N VAL A 299 12.79 4.65 5.27
CA VAL A 299 12.14 5.97 5.37
C VAL A 299 10.83 6.02 4.58
N ASN A 300 10.82 5.46 3.36
CA ASN A 300 9.62 5.39 2.53
C ASN A 300 8.53 4.54 3.20
N PHE A 301 8.91 3.45 3.85
CA PHE A 301 7.98 2.58 4.55
C PHE A 301 7.38 3.26 5.79
N ILE A 302 8.19 3.95 6.60
CA ILE A 302 7.71 4.75 7.74
C ILE A 302 6.69 5.81 7.27
N THR A 303 7.04 6.58 6.24
CA THR A 303 6.16 7.61 5.68
C THR A 303 4.82 7.03 5.22
N LYS A 304 4.84 5.87 4.53
CA LYS A 304 3.60 5.18 4.09
C LYS A 304 2.71 4.79 5.27
N VAL A 305 3.29 4.22 6.34
CA VAL A 305 2.53 3.84 7.55
C VAL A 305 1.93 5.06 8.23
N MET A 306 2.67 6.16 8.33
CA MET A 306 2.19 7.41 8.93
C MET A 306 1.04 8.03 8.12
N MET A 307 1.16 8.06 6.78
CA MET A 307 0.11 8.58 5.89
C MET A 307 -1.16 7.72 5.90
N GLY A 308 -1.02 6.39 5.97
CA GLY A 308 -2.16 5.47 6.02
C GLY A 308 -3.04 5.66 7.26
N GLN A 309 -2.42 5.94 8.42
CA GLN A 309 -3.18 6.25 9.65
C GLN A 309 -3.87 7.61 9.61
N ALA A 310 -3.24 8.64 9.02
CA ALA A 310 -3.87 9.95 8.89
C ALA A 310 -5.16 9.88 8.07
N GLN A 311 -5.18 9.09 7.00
CA GLN A 311 -6.38 8.85 6.19
C GLN A 311 -7.45 8.06 6.96
N GLN A 312 -7.08 6.98 7.66
CA GLN A 312 -8.03 6.20 8.48
C GLN A 312 -8.66 7.02 9.62
N ASN A 313 -7.87 7.88 10.29
CA ASN A 313 -8.37 8.73 11.37
C ASN A 313 -9.31 9.83 10.87
N GLN A 314 -9.05 10.42 9.69
CA GLN A 314 -9.98 11.36 9.06
C GLN A 314 -11.30 10.69 8.68
N GLN A 315 -11.24 9.45 8.18
CA GLN A 315 -12.43 8.68 7.81
C GLN A 315 -13.28 8.32 9.04
N ARG A 316 -12.65 7.93 10.16
CA ARG A 316 -13.35 7.66 11.43
C ARG A 316 -14.00 8.90 12.06
N GLN A 317 -13.38 10.07 11.95
CA GLN A 317 -13.95 11.30 12.50
C GLN A 317 -15.19 11.78 11.71
N GLN A 318 -15.26 11.51 10.40
CA GLN A 318 -16.44 11.83 9.60
C GLN A 318 -17.62 10.88 9.85
N LEU A 319 -17.35 9.64 10.27
CA LEU A 319 -18.37 8.65 10.62
C LEU A 319 -19.00 8.89 12.01
N ASN A 320 -18.24 9.44 12.96
CA ASN A 320 -18.71 9.71 14.32
C ASN A 320 -19.28 11.12 14.54
N GLY A 321 -19.36 11.94 13.48
CA GLY A 321 -19.87 13.31 13.51
C GLY A 321 -21.32 13.47 13.05
N LYS A 322 -22.12 12.39 13.05
CA LYS A 322 -23.56 12.42 12.79
C LYS A 322 -24.34 11.95 14.02
#